data_AF-A0A930M8A2-F1
#
_entry.id   AF-A0A930M8A2-F1
#
_cell.length_a   1.000
_cell.length_b   1.000
_cell.length_c   1.000
_cell.angle_alpha   90.00
_cell.angle_beta   90.00
_cell.angle_gamma   90.00
#
_symmetry.space_group_name_H-M   'P 1'
#
loop_
_entity.id
_entity.type
_entity.pdbx_description
1 polymer ?
#
loop_
_entity_poly.entity_id
_entity_poly.type
_entity_poly.pdbx_seq_one_letter_code
_entity_poly.pdbx_strand_id
1 'polypeptide(L)' 'MEKILSNYALFFDAEKRVADYVLKHESNVVDMTISELAATCGTSDATVVRFCKKCGCNGFHHLKINMAKEMA' A
#
# COMPACT_ATOMS: atom_id res chain seq x y z
N MET A 1 2.45 -2.35 -9.06
CA MET A 1 1.23 -3.10 -8.71
C MET A 1 1.39 -4.61 -8.82
N GLU A 2 2.15 -5.14 -9.78
CA GLU A 2 2.43 -6.58 -9.91
C GLU A 2 2.90 -7.22 -8.58
N LYS A 3 3.81 -6.57 -7.85
CA LYS A 3 4.29 -7.07 -6.56
C LYS A 3 3.22 -7.19 -5.47
N ILE A 4 2.17 -6.37 -5.51
CA ILE A 4 1.06 -6.45 -4.52
C ILE A 4 0.26 -7.72 -4.79
N LEU A 5 -0.07 -7.99 -6.05
CA LEU A 5 -0.82 -9.18 -6.46
C LEU A 5 -0.03 -10.46 -6.16
N SER A 6 1.25 -10.49 -6.52
CA SER A 6 2.12 -11.66 -6.29
C SER A 6 2.32 -11.98 -4.81
N ASN A 7 2.22 -10.98 -3.92
CA ASN A 7 2.36 -11.18 -2.46
C ASN A 7 1.01 -11.24 -1.72
N TYR A 8 -0.13 -11.10 -2.42
CA TYR A 8 -1.43 -10.95 -1.77
C TYR A 8 -1.79 -12.09 -0.82
N ALA A 9 -1.46 -13.33 -1.21
CA ALA A 9 -1.67 -14.52 -0.39
C ALA A 9 -0.86 -14.52 0.92
N LEU A 10 0.25 -13.79 0.98
CA LEU A 10 1.15 -13.69 2.13
C LEU A 10 0.77 -12.54 3.09
N PHE A 11 -0.21 -11.72 2.74
CA PHE A 11 -0.69 -10.63 3.57
C PHE A 11 -1.61 -11.12 4.69
N PHE A 12 -1.47 -10.50 5.86
CA PHE A 12 -2.48 -10.62 6.92
C PHE A 12 -3.74 -9.83 6.52
N ASP A 13 -4.87 -10.11 7.17
CA ASP A 13 -6.15 -9.48 6.81
C ASP A 13 -6.10 -7.94 6.81
N ALA A 14 -5.36 -7.35 7.75
CA ALA A 14 -5.17 -5.90 7.79
C ALA A 14 -4.32 -5.38 6.61
N GLU A 15 -3.30 -6.13 6.19
CA GLU A 15 -2.48 -5.78 5.03
C GLU A 15 -3.25 -6.01 3.71
N LYS A 16 -4.14 -7.01 3.65
CA LYS A 16 -5.03 -7.23 2.50
C LYS A 16 -5.98 -6.05 2.31
N ARG A 17 -6.56 -5.49 3.39
CA ARG A 17 -7.38 -4.27 3.29
C ARG A 17 -6.59 -3.10 2.68
N VAL A 18 -5.33 -2.95 3.08
CA VAL A 18 -4.44 -1.94 2.48
C VAL A 18 -4.19 -2.25 1.00
N ALA A 19 -3.87 -3.50 0.67
CA ALA A 19 -3.65 -3.93 -0.71
C ALA A 19 -4.87 -3.66 -1.60
N ASP A 20 -6.06 -4.05 -1.15
CA ASP A 20 -7.33 -3.86 -1.86
C ASP A 20 -7.61 -2.39 -2.14
N TYR A 21 -7.43 -1.53 -1.12
CA TYR A 21 -7.63 -0.10 -1.28
C TYR A 21 -6.60 0.51 -2.24
N VAL A 22 -5.33 0.14 -2.09
CA VAL A 22 -4.23 0.63 -2.94
C VAL A 22 -4.47 0.27 -4.40
N LEU A 23 -4.85 -0.97 -4.71
CA LEU A 23 -5.12 -1.44 -6.08
C LEU A 23 -6.37 -0.79 -6.70
N LYS A 24 -7.33 -0.38 -5.88
CA LYS A 24 -8.59 0.23 -6.37
C LYS A 24 -8.52 1.74 -6.49
N HIS A 25 -7.67 2.41 -5.72
CA HIS A 25 -7.65 3.86 -5.55
C HIS A 25 -6.25 4.46 -5.72
N GLU A 26 -5.49 3.98 -6.71
CA GLU A 26 -4.08 4.34 -6.92
C GLU A 26 -3.83 5.85 -6.93
N SER A 27 -4.65 6.58 -7.69
CA SER A 27 -4.58 8.05 -7.81
C SER A 27 -4.83 8.77 -6.49
N ASN A 28 -5.66 8.23 -5.60
CA ASN A 28 -5.88 8.84 -4.29
C ASN A 28 -4.68 8.58 -3.38
N VAL A 29 -4.15 7.35 -3.42
CA VAL A 29 -3.06 6.92 -2.53
C VAL A 29 -1.75 7.70 -2.76
N VAL A 30 -1.46 8.13 -4.00
CA VAL A 30 -0.27 8.96 -4.29
C VAL A 30 -0.30 10.31 -3.55
N ASP A 31 -1.49 10.84 -3.27
CA ASP A 31 -1.69 12.11 -2.56
C ASP A 31 -1.88 11.95 -1.05
N MET A 32 -2.12 10.73 -0.57
CA MET A 32 -2.31 10.46 0.86
C MET A 32 -1.00 10.47 1.64
N THR A 33 -1.12 10.74 2.94
CA THR A 33 -0.14 10.41 3.98
C THR A 33 -0.32 8.96 4.44
N ILE A 34 0.68 8.42 5.16
CA ILE A 34 0.60 7.06 5.69
C ILE A 34 -0.55 6.88 6.69
N SER A 35 -0.81 7.91 7.50
CA SER A 35 -1.84 7.88 8.53
C SER A 35 -3.25 7.99 7.94
N GLU A 36 -3.45 8.76 6.86
CA GLU A 36 -4.70 8.75 6.09
C GLU A 36 -4.91 7.39 5.41
N LEU A 37 -3.83 6.86 4.83
CA LEU A 37 -3.61 5.44 4.51
C LEU A 37 -4.30 4.49 5.50
N ALA A 38 -3.71 4.48 6.68
CA ALA A 38 -4.04 3.58 7.76
C ALA A 38 -5.49 3.76 8.21
N ALA A 39 -5.93 5.00 8.42
CA ALA A 39 -7.28 5.34 8.84
C ALA A 39 -8.34 4.86 7.84
N THR A 40 -8.12 5.12 6.54
CA THR A 40 -9.06 4.73 5.48
C THR A 40 -9.20 3.21 5.38
N CYS A 41 -8.13 2.47 5.62
CA CYS A 41 -8.14 1.01 5.60
C CYS A 41 -8.59 0.37 6.93
N GLY A 42 -8.87 1.16 7.98
CA GLY A 42 -9.13 0.65 9.32
C GLY A 42 -7.94 -0.15 9.87
N THR A 43 -6.74 0.40 9.74
CA THR A 43 -5.47 -0.21 10.16
C THR A 43 -4.58 0.81 10.88
N SER A 44 -3.38 0.40 11.28
CA SER A 44 -2.35 1.28 11.86
C SER A 44 -1.25 1.60 10.87
N ASP A 45 -0.54 2.71 11.09
CA ASP A 45 0.64 3.10 10.29
C ASP A 45 1.68 1.97 10.24
N ALA A 46 1.88 1.28 11.36
CA ALA A 46 2.77 0.11 11.43
C ALA A 46 2.35 -1.02 10.47
N THR A 47 1.04 -1.21 10.26
CA THR A 47 0.51 -2.19 9.29
C THR A 47 0.82 -1.75 7.86
N VAL A 48 0.62 -0.47 7.54
CA VAL A 48 0.96 0.08 6.22
C VAL A 48 2.47 -0.05 5.94
N VAL A 49 3.33 0.20 6.94
CA VAL A 49 4.78 -0.01 6.80
C VAL A 49 5.12 -1.48 6.54
N ARG A 50 4.52 -2.43 7.26
CA ARG A 50 4.74 -3.87 7.04
C ARG A 50 4.29 -4.31 5.65
N PHE A 51 3.11 -3.86 5.22
CA PHE A 51 2.61 -4.05 3.87
C PHE A 51 3.63 -3.54 2.82
N CYS A 52 4.12 -2.30 2.97
CA CYS A 52 5.14 -1.74 2.07
C CYS A 52 6.39 -2.62 2.00
N LYS A 53 6.89 -3.08 3.16
CA LYS A 53 8.07 -3.96 3.23
C LYS A 53 7.85 -5.29 2.51
N LYS A 54 6.69 -5.93 2.69
CA LYS A 54 6.34 -7.17 1.95
C LYS A 54 6.24 -6.95 0.44
N CYS A 55 5.88 -5.73 0.00
CA CYS A 55 5.92 -5.34 -1.41
C CYS A 55 7.33 -4.97 -1.90
N GLY A 56 8.38 -5.14 -1.08
CA GLY A 56 9.76 -4.77 -1.41
C GLY A 56 10.01 -3.26 -1.39
N CYS A 57 9.15 -2.48 -0.73
CA CYS A 57 9.29 -1.04 -0.59
C CYS A 57 9.84 -0.69 0.81
N ASN A 58 10.69 0.34 0.88
CA ASN A 58 11.33 0.80 2.12
C ASN A 58 10.42 1.75 2.93
N GLY A 59 9.11 1.54 2.86
CA GLY A 59 8.09 2.40 3.47
C GLY A 59 7.16 3.05 2.44
N PHE A 60 6.24 3.87 2.95
CA PHE A 60 5.11 4.38 2.18
C PHE A 60 5.52 5.35 1.07
N HIS A 61 6.47 6.25 1.32
CA HIS A 61 6.97 7.14 0.25
C HIS A 61 7.55 6.38 -0.95
N HIS A 62 8.29 5.30 -0.71
CA HIS A 62 8.83 4.47 -1.80
C HIS A 62 7.69 3.77 -2.56
N LEU A 63 6.65 3.30 -1.86
CA LEU A 63 5.45 2.77 -2.51
C LEU A 63 4.81 3.81 -3.45
N LYS A 64 4.60 5.05 -2.98
CA LYS A 64 3.99 6.12 -3.80
C LYS A 64 4.79 6.45 -5.06
N ILE A 65 6.12 6.49 -4.95
CA ILE A 65 7.01 6.71 -6.10
C ILE A 65 6.85 5.59 -7.13
N ASN A 66 6.80 4.33 -6.70
CA ASN A 66 6.64 3.20 -7.61
C ASN A 66 5.26 3.21 -8.28
N MET A 67 4.20 3.56 -7.54
CA MET A 67 2.86 3.73 -8.11
C MET A 67 2.83 4.84 -9.16
N ALA A 68 3.35 6.03 -8.84
CA ALA A 68 3.37 7.15 -9.76
C ALA A 68 4.13 6.85 -11.07
N LYS A 69 5.17 6.01 -11.02
CA LYS A 69 5.91 5.56 -12.21
C LYS A 69 5.13 4.61 -13.10
N GLU A 70 4.26 3.78 -12.53
CA GLU A 70 3.45 2.82 -13.29
C GLU A 70 2.22 3.48 -13.94
N MET A 71 1.83 4.68 -13.47
CA MET A 71 0.74 5.48 -14.03
C MET A 71 1.16 6.37 -15.21
N ALA A 72 2.47 6.49 -15.47
CA ALA A 72 3.06 7.34 -16.52
C ALA A 72 3.37 6.53 -17.78
#